data_AF-A0A661FIM8-F1
#
_entry.id   AF-A0A661FIM8-F1
#
_cell.length_a   1.000
_cell.length_b   1.000
_cell.length_c   1.000
_cell.angle_alpha   90.00
_cell.angle_beta   90.00
_cell.angle_gamma   90.00
#
_symmetry.space_group_name_H-M   'P 1'
#
loop_
_entity.id
_entity.type
_entity.pdbx_description
1 polymer ?
#
loop_
_entity_poly.entity_id
_entity_poly.type
_entity_poly.pdbx_seq_one_letter_code
_entity_poly.pdbx_strand_id
1 'polypeptide(L)' 'MTNEKTTISWMNYLELCKPRVVALLVFTANVGMLLAVPGVPPIALFIYATLGIGLASASAAAINHFIDQKADAEMARTQ' A
#
# COMPACT_ATOMS: atom_id res chain seq x y z
N MET A 1 -17.30 -31.03 -7.44
CA MET A 1 -16.06 -30.60 -8.14
C MET A 1 -16.37 -29.33 -8.92
N THR A 2 -16.56 -28.21 -8.23
CA THR A 2 -16.80 -26.91 -8.89
C THR A 2 -15.45 -26.29 -9.20
N ASN A 3 -15.15 -26.24 -10.50
CA ASN A 3 -13.96 -25.65 -11.09
C ASN A 3 -14.00 -24.12 -10.88
N GLU A 4 -13.52 -23.64 -9.73
CA GLU A 4 -13.21 -22.23 -9.57
C GLU A 4 -12.02 -21.91 -10.48
N LYS A 5 -12.33 -21.30 -11.64
CA LYS A 5 -11.31 -20.63 -12.42
C LYS A 5 -10.77 -19.49 -11.57
N THR A 6 -9.67 -19.72 -10.85
CA THR A 6 -8.88 -18.64 -10.24
C THR A 6 -8.29 -17.82 -11.38
N THR A 7 -9.09 -16.92 -11.97
CA THR A 7 -8.61 -15.99 -12.97
C THR A 7 -7.68 -15.02 -12.27
N ILE A 8 -6.38 -15.26 -12.40
CA ILE A 8 -5.33 -14.35 -11.96
C ILE A 8 -5.55 -13.04 -12.73
N SER A 9 -6.17 -12.06 -12.07
CA SER A 9 -6.45 -10.74 -12.62
C SER A 9 -5.45 -9.74 -12.05
N TRP A 10 -5.09 -8.73 -12.84
CA TRP A 10 -4.27 -7.59 -12.39
C TRP A 10 -4.90 -6.87 -11.19
N MET A 11 -6.23 -6.96 -11.04
CA MET A 11 -6.97 -6.45 -9.89
C MET A 11 -6.55 -7.15 -8.59
N ASN A 12 -6.29 -8.47 -8.64
CA ASN A 12 -5.84 -9.24 -7.48
C ASN A 12 -4.43 -8.81 -7.06
N TYR A 13 -3.56 -8.47 -8.02
CA TYR A 13 -2.24 -7.90 -7.72
C TYR A 13 -2.35 -6.52 -7.04
N LEU A 14 -3.30 -5.69 -7.44
CA LEU A 14 -3.56 -4.41 -6.76
C LEU A 14 -4.13 -4.60 -5.36
N GLU A 15 -4.95 -5.65 -5.15
CA GLU A 15 -5.51 -5.97 -3.85
C GLU A 15 -4.44 -6.41 -2.85
N LEU A 16 -3.40 -7.14 -3.32
CA LEU A 16 -2.21 -7.47 -2.52
C LEU A 16 -1.47 -6.23 -2.02
N CYS A 17 -1.46 -5.14 -2.79
CA CYS A 17 -0.82 -3.89 -2.39
C CYS A 17 -1.58 -3.13 -1.29
N LYS A 18 -2.69 -3.67 -0.76
CA LYS A 18 -3.55 -3.06 0.28
C LYS A 18 -3.73 -1.55 0.01
N PRO A 19 -4.44 -1.17 -1.07
CA PRO A 19 -4.47 0.21 -1.58
C PRO A 19 -5.00 1.21 -0.55
N ARG A 20 -5.82 0.76 0.40
CA ARG A 20 -6.32 1.56 1.53
C ARG A 20 -5.21 1.99 2.49
N VAL A 21 -4.23 1.11 2.76
CA VAL A 21 -3.09 1.40 3.66
C VAL A 21 -2.13 2.37 2.97
N VAL A 22 -1.83 2.12 1.69
CA VAL A 22 -0.99 3.01 0.86
C VAL A 22 -1.61 4.41 0.77
N ALA A 23 -2.92 4.52 0.57
CA ALA A 23 -3.61 5.81 0.54
C ALA A 23 -3.48 6.58 1.86
N LEU A 24 -3.58 5.90 3.01
CA LEU A 24 -3.36 6.51 4.33
C LEU A 24 -1.92 7.00 4.49
N LEU A 25 -0.92 6.20 4.10
CA LEU A 25 0.49 6.58 4.17
C LEU A 25 0.80 7.81 3.31
N VAL A 26 0.29 7.82 2.08
CA VAL A 26 0.43 8.97 1.18
C VAL A 26 -0.25 10.20 1.79
N PHE A 27 -1.47 10.07 2.33
CA PHE A 27 -2.15 11.17 3.01
C PHE A 27 -1.33 11.74 4.19
N THR A 28 -0.82 10.88 5.07
CA THR A 28 0.01 11.31 6.21
C THR A 28 1.28 12.03 5.73
N ALA A 29 1.93 11.52 4.68
CA ALA A 29 3.10 12.16 4.11
C ALA A 29 2.80 13.53 3.50
N ASN A 30 1.66 13.67 2.81
CA ASN A 30 1.21 14.94 2.24
C ASN A 30 0.98 15.99 3.34
N VAL A 31 0.30 15.60 4.44
CA VAL A 31 0.10 16.48 5.60
C VAL A 31 1.45 16.90 6.20
N GLY A 32 2.37 15.95 6.41
CA GLY A 32 3.70 16.25 6.94
C GLY A 32 4.50 17.22 6.04
N MET A 33 4.41 17.05 4.73
CA MET A 33 5.10 17.92 3.77
C MET A 33 4.56 19.35 3.76
N LEU A 34 3.25 19.52 3.91
CA LEU A 34 2.61 20.83 4.02
C LEU A 34 2.96 21.54 5.34
N LEU A 35 3.16 20.78 6.42
CA LEU A 35 3.58 21.32 7.72
C LEU A 35 5.08 21.65 7.79
N ALA A 36 5.92 21.03 6.95
CA ALA A 36 7.37 21.15 7.02
C ALA A 36 7.90 22.52 6.56
N VAL A 37 7.16 23.25 5.73
CA VAL A 37 7.58 24.55 5.18
C VAL A 37 6.43 25.56 5.33
N PRO A 38 6.71 26.79 5.79
CA PRO A 38 5.71 27.85 5.75
C PRO A 38 5.46 28.25 4.28
N GLY A 39 4.40 27.68 3.68
CA GLY A 39 4.01 27.93 2.30
C GLY A 39 3.73 26.64 1.53
N VAL A 40 3.58 26.76 0.20
CA VAL A 40 3.38 25.59 -0.67
C VAL A 40 4.76 25.02 -1.05
N PRO A 41 5.02 23.71 -0.81
CA PRO A 41 6.25 23.07 -1.27
C PRO A 41 6.39 23.16 -2.79
N PRO A 42 7.62 23.08 -3.34
CA PRO A 42 7.81 22.99 -4.79
C PRO A 42 6.95 21.87 -5.38
N ILE A 43 6.07 22.20 -6.33
CA ILE A 43 5.07 21.27 -6.90
C ILE A 43 5.74 20.02 -7.48
N ALA A 44 6.89 20.18 -8.13
CA ALA A 44 7.66 19.05 -8.63
C ALA A 44 8.09 18.10 -7.51
N LEU A 45 8.64 18.63 -6.41
CA LEU A 45 9.03 17.83 -5.25
C LEU A 45 7.83 17.12 -4.63
N PHE A 46 6.70 17.82 -4.50
CA PHE A 46 5.46 17.28 -3.96
C PHE A 46 4.94 16.09 -4.77
N ILE A 47 4.97 16.19 -6.10
CA ILE A 47 4.55 15.11 -7.02
C ILE A 47 5.54 13.94 -6.93
N TYR A 48 6.85 14.19 -7.06
CA TYR A 48 7.85 13.12 -7.02
C TYR A 48 7.90 12.41 -5.66
N ALA A 49 7.74 13.15 -4.56
CA ALA A 49 7.69 12.58 -3.22
C ALA A 49 6.41 11.75 -3.02
N THR A 50 5.24 12.26 -3.41
CA THR A 50 3.98 11.51 -3.31
C THR A 50 4.04 10.23 -4.14
N LEU A 51 4.56 10.30 -5.37
CA LEU A 51 4.76 9.12 -6.22
C LEU A 51 5.77 8.14 -5.61
N GLY A 52 6.92 8.62 -5.14
CA GLY A 52 7.94 7.79 -4.50
C GLY A 52 7.43 7.08 -3.25
N ILE A 53 6.69 7.79 -2.40
CA ILE A 53 6.08 7.22 -1.18
C ILE A 53 4.98 6.22 -1.54
N GLY A 54 4.15 6.51 -2.54
CA GLY A 54 3.13 5.57 -3.02
C GLY A 54 3.74 4.27 -3.55
N LEU A 55 4.80 4.37 -4.37
CA LEU A 55 5.50 3.20 -4.92
C LEU A 55 6.24 2.41 -3.83
N ALA A 56 6.97 3.09 -2.94
CA ALA A 56 7.69 2.44 -1.85
C ALA A 56 6.75 1.75 -0.85
N SER A 57 5.65 2.40 -0.48
CA SER A 57 4.65 1.82 0.42
C SER A 57 3.87 0.67 -0.21
N ALA A 58 3.56 0.72 -1.51
CA ALA A 58 2.97 -0.41 -2.23
C ALA A 58 3.91 -1.63 -2.23
N SER A 59 5.21 -1.41 -2.48
CA SER A 59 6.21 -2.48 -2.39
C SER A 59 6.31 -3.07 -0.98
N ALA A 60 6.32 -2.21 0.06
CA ALA A 60 6.36 -2.66 1.45
C ALA A 60 5.10 -3.44 1.83
N ALA A 61 3.91 -3.02 1.37
CA ALA A 61 2.65 -3.73 1.61
C ALA A 61 2.64 -5.11 0.97
N ALA A 62 3.13 -5.23 -0.28
CA ALA A 62 3.24 -6.52 -0.96
C ALA A 62 4.22 -7.46 -0.24
N ILE A 63 5.35 -6.95 0.24
CA ILE A 63 6.33 -7.72 1.02
C ILE A 63 5.73 -8.15 2.37
N ASN A 64 5.08 -7.24 3.08
CA ASN A 64 4.42 -7.54 4.35
C ASN A 64 3.39 -8.66 4.16
N HIS A 65 2.59 -8.60 3.10
CA HIS A 65 1.63 -9.67 2.80
C HIS A 65 2.31 -11.03 2.51
N PHE A 66 3.46 -11.04 1.84
CA PHE A 66 4.23 -12.27 1.60
C PHE A 66 4.81 -12.86 2.89
N ILE A 67 5.32 -12.03 3.79
CA ILE A 67 5.90 -12.45 5.08
C ILE A 67 4.80 -12.89 6.05
N ASP A 68 3.73 -12.11 6.14
CA ASP A 68 2.60 -12.34 7.05
C ASP A 68 1.72 -13.52 6.60
N GLN A 69 1.87 -14.03 5.37
CA GLN A 69 1.07 -15.17 4.86
C GLN A 69 1.11 -16.38 5.80
N LYS A 70 2.24 -16.64 6.47
CA LYS A 70 2.35 -17.73 7.45
C LYS A 70 1.71 -17.38 8.79
N ALA A 71 1.85 -16.14 9.24
CA ALA A 71 1.27 -15.66 10.50
C ALA A 71 -0.26 -15.54 10.42
N ASP A 72 -0.79 -15.00 9.32
CA ASP A 72 -2.22 -14.90 9.04
C ASP A 72 -2.86 -16.30 8.95
N ALA A 73 -2.13 -17.30 8.43
CA ALA A 73 -2.59 -18.69 8.38
C ALA A 73 -2.70 -19.35 9.77
N GLU A 74 -1.87 -18.95 10.74
CA GLU A 74 -1.98 -19.40 12.14
C GLU A 74 -3.05 -18.64 12.93
N MET A 75 -3.28 -17.36 12.62
CA MET A 75 -4.33 -16.55 13.26
C MET A 75 -5.76 -17.04 12.98
N ALA A 76 -6.00 -17.69 11.82
CA ALA A 76 -7.29 -18.31 11.52
C ALA A 76 -7.66 -19.50 12.43
N ARG A 77 -6.72 -20.00 13.25
CA ARG A 77 -6.98 -21.10 14.21
C ARG A 77 -7.55 -20.66 15.55
N THR A 78 -7.44 -19.40 15.93
CA THR A 78 -8.00 -18.91 17.20
C THR A 78 -9.36 -18.26 16.95
N GLN A 79 -10.41 -19.06 17.12
CA GLN A 79 -11.75 -18.55 17.41
C GLN A 79 -11.78 -17.89 18.79
#